data_AF-A0A815D692-F1
#
_entry.id   AF-A0A815D692-F1
#
_cell.length_a   1.000
_cell.length_b   1.000
_cell.length_c   1.000
_cell.angle_alpha   90.00
_cell.angle_beta   90.00
_cell.angle_gamma   90.00
#
_symmetry.space_group_name_H-M   'P 1'
#
loop_
_entity.id
_entity.type
_entity.pdbx_description
1 polymer ?
#
loop_
_entity_poly.entity_id
_entity_poly.type
_entity_poly.pdbx_seq_one_letter_code
_entity_poly.pdbx_strand_id
1 'polypeptide(L)'
;MSNLEKLTLNITIRHRNRVVDGTDVQHDIFDCMPQLHSFTFCICTYVKMVDLSYKLTSEDIQQTLTDIGQQHAVSMVSYVTKKKAACSIFSLPFEFDYLEDLGNKYPNTVFSYVTYLLVRDTVSFEHEFFMRIARSFPSLKHLRIFNMKSQTLNSRMTFSSDNSQLYSIIEYPHLTTLDVRLA
;
A
#
# COMPACT_ATOMS: atom_id res chain seq x y z
N MET A 1 16.23 -18.44 -24.37
CA MET A 1 14.95 -18.44 -23.63
C MET A 1 15.27 -18.82 -22.20
N SER A 2 14.71 -18.10 -21.23
CA SER A 2 14.98 -18.32 -19.81
C SER A 2 14.24 -19.57 -19.31
N ASN A 3 14.92 -20.49 -18.63
CA ASN A 3 14.31 -21.65 -17.95
C ASN A 3 13.85 -21.29 -16.53
N LEU A 4 13.51 -20.03 -16.28
CA LEU A 4 13.16 -19.53 -14.96
C LEU A 4 11.71 -19.91 -14.65
N GLU A 5 11.51 -20.87 -13.76
CA GLU A 5 10.19 -21.34 -13.35
C GLU A 5 9.58 -20.54 -12.18
N LYS A 6 10.44 -19.91 -11.37
CA LYS A 6 10.02 -19.14 -10.17
C LYS A 6 10.75 -17.81 -10.11
N LEU A 7 10.01 -16.75 -9.81
CA LEU A 7 10.54 -15.40 -9.65
C LEU A 7 9.87 -14.71 -8.46
N THR A 8 10.70 -14.18 -7.56
CA THR A 8 10.26 -13.26 -6.50
C THR A 8 10.84 -11.88 -6.83
N LEU A 9 9.99 -10.88 -6.99
CA LEU A 9 10.39 -9.58 -7.53
C LEU A 9 9.82 -8.42 -6.71
N ASN A 10 10.69 -7.61 -6.12
CA ASN A 10 10.32 -6.33 -5.52
C ASN A 10 10.97 -5.20 -6.30
N ILE A 11 10.18 -4.39 -6.99
CA ILE A 11 10.66 -3.28 -7.81
C ILE A 11 9.98 -1.98 -7.40
N THR A 12 10.78 -0.93 -7.34
CA THR A 12 10.29 0.45 -7.27
C THR A 12 10.71 1.21 -8.53
N ILE A 13 9.72 1.65 -9.30
CA ILE A 13 9.91 2.45 -10.51
C ILE A 13 9.67 3.92 -10.18
N ARG A 14 10.69 4.74 -10.42
CA ARG A 14 10.63 6.20 -10.27
C ARG A 14 10.68 6.84 -11.65
N HIS A 15 10.03 7.99 -11.80
CA HIS A 15 10.09 8.81 -13.04
C HIS A 15 9.40 8.23 -14.27
N ARG A 16 8.49 7.27 -14.10
CA ARG A 16 7.56 6.85 -15.17
C ARG A 16 6.43 7.87 -15.28
N ASN A 17 5.96 8.14 -16.50
CA ASN A 17 4.84 9.04 -16.78
C ASN A 17 3.46 8.35 -16.63
N ARG A 18 3.43 7.02 -16.54
CA ARG A 18 2.24 6.21 -16.27
C ARG A 18 2.51 5.18 -15.19
N VAL A 19 1.47 4.65 -14.56
CA VAL A 19 1.58 3.53 -13.63
C VAL A 19 1.84 2.23 -14.38
N VAL A 20 2.39 1.23 -13.68
CA VAL A 20 2.42 -0.15 -14.16
C VAL A 20 1.06 -0.78 -13.87
N ASP A 21 0.46 -1.36 -14.89
CA ASP A 21 -0.80 -2.10 -14.82
C ASP A 21 -0.60 -3.58 -15.22
N GLY A 22 -1.70 -4.34 -15.30
CA GLY A 22 -1.64 -5.74 -15.71
C GLY A 22 -1.14 -5.94 -17.15
N THR A 23 -1.41 -5.02 -18.07
CA THR A 23 -0.92 -5.13 -19.46
C THR A 23 0.60 -4.99 -19.51
N ASP A 24 1.17 -4.06 -18.74
CA ASP A 24 2.62 -3.93 -18.58
C ASP A 24 3.24 -5.22 -18.00
N VAL A 25 2.64 -5.80 -16.95
CA VAL A 25 3.15 -7.04 -16.35
C VAL A 25 3.10 -8.22 -17.34
N GLN A 26 2.02 -8.33 -18.12
CA GLN A 26 1.90 -9.35 -19.16
C GLN A 26 3.04 -9.25 -20.17
N HIS A 27 3.25 -8.04 -20.72
CA HIS A 27 4.23 -7.83 -21.78
C HIS A 27 5.67 -7.94 -21.27
N ASP A 28 5.96 -7.31 -20.15
CA ASP A 28 7.34 -7.17 -19.66
C ASP A 28 7.83 -8.44 -18.93
N ILE A 29 6.91 -9.26 -18.39
CA ILE A 29 7.26 -10.45 -17.60
C ILE A 29 6.75 -11.74 -18.26
N PHE A 30 5.44 -11.91 -18.39
CA PHE A 30 4.86 -13.21 -18.78
C PHE A 30 5.19 -13.58 -20.23
N ASP A 31 5.15 -12.63 -21.17
CA ASP A 31 5.51 -12.87 -22.58
C ASP A 31 6.99 -13.23 -22.74
N CYS A 32 7.84 -12.64 -21.88
CA CYS A 32 9.30 -12.85 -21.91
C CYS A 32 9.73 -14.12 -21.15
N MET A 33 8.89 -14.63 -20.24
CA MET A 33 9.19 -15.75 -19.35
C MET A 33 8.06 -16.79 -19.39
N PRO A 34 7.84 -17.48 -20.53
CA PRO A 34 6.69 -18.38 -20.71
C PRO A 34 6.72 -19.63 -19.81
N GLN A 35 7.88 -19.95 -19.22
CA GLN A 35 8.03 -21.06 -18.26
C GLN A 35 7.81 -20.62 -16.80
N LEU A 36 7.47 -19.35 -16.56
CA LEU A 36 7.27 -18.83 -15.21
C LEU A 36 5.96 -19.35 -14.62
N HIS A 37 6.07 -20.34 -13.72
CA HIS A 37 4.92 -20.96 -13.05
C HIS A 37 4.59 -20.31 -11.71
N SER A 38 5.57 -19.67 -11.07
CA SER A 38 5.39 -18.99 -9.79
C SER A 38 5.99 -17.59 -9.86
N PHE A 39 5.13 -16.58 -9.63
CA PHE A 39 5.54 -15.20 -9.62
C PHE A 39 5.00 -14.48 -8.38
N THR A 40 5.89 -14.25 -7.42
CA THR A 40 5.61 -13.41 -6.25
C THR A 40 6.15 -12.02 -6.53
N PHE A 41 5.33 -10.98 -6.45
CA PHE A 41 5.78 -9.65 -6.80
C PHE A 41 5.22 -8.53 -5.94
N CYS A 42 5.98 -7.44 -5.88
CA CYS A 42 5.54 -6.13 -5.42
C CYS A 42 6.18 -5.09 -6.35
N ILE A 43 5.38 -4.43 -7.17
CA ILE A 43 5.83 -3.40 -8.09
C ILE A 43 5.19 -2.09 -7.66
N CYS A 44 6.00 -1.16 -7.18
CA CYS A 44 5.59 0.18 -6.82
C CYS A 44 6.02 1.17 -7.92
N THR A 45 5.08 1.93 -8.46
CA THR A 45 5.33 2.97 -9.45
C THR A 45 4.96 4.34 -8.90
N TYR A 46 5.88 5.28 -9.03
CA TYR A 46 5.69 6.66 -8.63
C TYR A 46 5.48 7.56 -9.85
N VAL A 47 4.32 8.23 -9.90
CA VAL A 47 3.91 9.12 -11.00
C VAL A 47 3.65 10.54 -10.49
N LYS A 48 3.88 11.55 -11.34
CA LYS A 48 3.44 12.91 -11.02
C LYS A 48 1.98 13.08 -11.42
N MET A 49 1.21 13.80 -10.61
CA MET A 49 -0.21 14.04 -10.89
C MET A 49 -0.45 14.82 -12.18
N VAL A 50 0.50 15.64 -12.61
CA VAL A 50 0.43 16.36 -13.90
C VAL A 50 0.54 15.44 -15.11
N ASP A 51 1.08 14.23 -14.93
CA ASP A 51 1.21 13.23 -15.98
C ASP A 51 -0.05 12.33 -16.07
N LEU A 52 -0.98 12.45 -15.10
CA LEU A 52 -2.23 11.70 -15.08
C LEU A 52 -3.36 12.54 -15.70
N SER A 53 -4.01 11.99 -16.74
CA SER A 53 -5.15 12.64 -17.42
C SER A 53 -6.45 12.58 -16.60
N TYR A 54 -6.53 11.66 -15.64
CA TYR A 54 -7.67 11.49 -14.73
C TYR A 54 -7.22 11.00 -13.35
N LYS A 55 -8.16 10.98 -12.40
CA LYS A 55 -7.92 10.47 -11.05
C LYS A 55 -7.86 8.95 -11.08
N LEU A 56 -6.65 8.41 -11.07
CA LEU A 56 -6.39 6.97 -11.04
C LEU A 56 -6.98 6.31 -9.77
N THR A 57 -7.70 5.20 -9.95
CA THR A 57 -8.23 4.42 -8.83
C THR A 57 -7.55 3.04 -8.77
N SER A 58 -7.60 2.41 -7.60
CA SER A 58 -7.09 1.03 -7.48
C SER A 58 -7.95 0.09 -8.33
N GLU A 59 -9.26 0.33 -8.40
CA GLU A 59 -10.23 -0.48 -9.13
C GLU A 59 -9.89 -0.58 -10.63
N ASP A 60 -9.49 0.54 -11.25
CA ASP A 60 -9.09 0.57 -12.66
C ASP A 60 -7.91 -0.39 -12.93
N ILE A 61 -6.92 -0.41 -12.04
CA ILE A 61 -5.71 -1.22 -12.17
C ILE A 61 -6.01 -2.67 -11.79
N GLN A 62 -6.84 -2.88 -10.78
CA GLN A 62 -7.29 -4.20 -10.34
C GLN A 62 -7.96 -4.97 -11.49
N GLN A 63 -8.75 -4.27 -12.30
CA GLN A 63 -9.39 -4.89 -13.47
C GLN A 63 -8.35 -5.42 -14.46
N THR A 64 -7.33 -4.62 -14.79
CA THR A 64 -6.27 -5.06 -15.72
C THR A 64 -5.47 -6.27 -15.22
N LEU A 65 -5.27 -6.40 -13.90
CA LEU A 65 -4.64 -7.58 -13.31
C LEU A 65 -5.55 -8.81 -13.40
N THR A 66 -6.85 -8.60 -13.20
CA THR A 66 -7.86 -9.66 -13.31
C THR A 66 -7.96 -10.18 -14.75
N ASP A 67 -7.89 -9.29 -15.73
CA ASP A 67 -7.99 -9.61 -17.16
C ASP A 67 -6.84 -10.52 -17.64
N ILE A 68 -5.65 -10.41 -17.03
CA ILE A 68 -4.50 -11.26 -17.31
C ILE A 68 -4.43 -12.51 -16.40
N GLY A 69 -5.52 -12.82 -15.69
CA GLY A 69 -5.62 -14.01 -14.83
C GLY A 69 -4.95 -13.90 -13.46
N GLN A 70 -4.46 -12.73 -13.06
CA GLN A 70 -3.80 -12.51 -11.76
C GLN A 70 -4.81 -12.22 -10.65
N GLN A 71 -5.70 -13.18 -10.36
CA GLN A 71 -6.79 -13.03 -9.38
C GLN A 71 -6.31 -12.81 -7.93
N HIS A 72 -5.09 -13.23 -7.63
CA HIS A 72 -4.47 -13.07 -6.30
C HIS A 72 -3.59 -11.82 -6.21
N ALA A 73 -3.48 -11.03 -7.27
CA ALA A 73 -2.80 -9.74 -7.22
C ALA A 73 -3.74 -8.66 -6.69
N VAL A 74 -3.19 -7.71 -5.94
CA VAL A 74 -3.89 -6.55 -5.42
C VAL A 74 -3.21 -5.29 -5.91
N SER A 75 -4.01 -4.29 -6.25
CA SER A 75 -3.58 -2.94 -6.56
C SER A 75 -3.94 -1.95 -5.44
N MET A 76 -3.06 -0.97 -5.24
CA MET A 76 -3.24 0.09 -4.27
C MET A 76 -2.72 1.40 -4.84
N VAL A 77 -3.59 2.40 -4.93
CA VAL A 77 -3.22 3.76 -5.32
C VAL A 77 -3.26 4.67 -4.10
N SER A 78 -2.12 5.31 -3.84
CA SER A 78 -1.93 6.23 -2.72
C SER A 78 -1.48 7.60 -3.22
N TYR A 79 -2.17 8.65 -2.78
CA TYR A 79 -1.81 10.03 -3.09
C TYR A 79 -0.80 10.52 -2.06
N VAL A 80 0.48 10.25 -2.33
CA VAL A 80 1.61 10.53 -1.43
C VAL A 80 1.75 12.02 -1.16
N THR A 81 1.53 12.85 -2.18
CA THR A 81 1.54 14.31 -2.07
C THR A 81 0.48 14.89 -3.02
N LYS A 82 0.18 16.19 -2.91
CA LYS A 82 -0.68 16.89 -3.89
C LYS A 82 -0.20 16.77 -5.35
N LYS A 83 1.07 16.44 -5.58
CA LYS A 83 1.68 16.38 -6.92
C LYS A 83 2.18 14.98 -7.30
N LYS A 84 2.03 13.98 -6.42
CA LYS A 84 2.63 12.66 -6.60
C LYS A 84 1.70 11.56 -6.11
N ALA A 85 1.49 10.56 -6.95
CA ALA A 85 0.82 9.32 -6.56
C ALA A 85 1.84 8.17 -6.58
N ALA A 86 1.59 7.18 -5.73
CA ALA A 86 2.21 5.87 -5.77
C ALA A 86 1.13 4.85 -6.13
N CYS A 87 1.47 3.93 -7.03
CA CYS A 87 0.65 2.77 -7.34
C CYS A 87 1.47 1.53 -7.04
N SER A 88 0.98 0.70 -6.13
CA SER A 88 1.58 -0.58 -5.81
C SER A 88 0.69 -1.70 -6.31
N ILE A 89 1.24 -2.61 -7.10
CA ILE A 89 0.61 -3.89 -7.45
C ILE A 89 1.42 -5.01 -6.83
N PHE A 90 0.79 -5.99 -6.19
CA PHE A 90 1.49 -7.06 -5.51
C PHE A 90 0.69 -8.35 -5.44
N SER A 91 1.37 -9.48 -5.37
CA SER A 91 0.77 -10.80 -5.15
C SER A 91 0.37 -11.01 -3.70
N LEU A 92 -0.70 -11.78 -3.46
CA LEU A 92 -1.05 -12.35 -2.17
C LEU A 92 -0.72 -13.86 -2.09
N PRO A 93 -0.28 -14.37 -0.93
CA PRO A 93 0.06 -13.63 0.29
C PRO A 93 1.25 -12.68 0.05
N PHE A 94 1.28 -11.57 0.79
CA PHE A 94 2.36 -10.59 0.66
C PHE A 94 3.59 -11.06 1.44
N GLU A 95 4.66 -11.40 0.73
CA GLU A 95 5.85 -12.08 1.31
C GLU A 95 7.06 -11.15 1.53
N PHE A 96 6.89 -9.84 1.37
CA PHE A 96 7.98 -8.88 1.57
C PHE A 96 7.96 -8.29 2.99
N ASP A 97 9.14 -7.92 3.48
CA ASP A 97 9.34 -7.33 4.81
C ASP A 97 9.05 -5.83 4.86
N TYR A 98 8.86 -5.21 3.69
CA TYR A 98 8.80 -3.78 3.50
C TYR A 98 7.60 -3.38 2.66
N LEU A 99 6.81 -2.42 3.15
CA LEU A 99 5.70 -1.80 2.42
C LEU A 99 5.74 -0.28 2.55
N GLU A 100 5.78 0.42 1.41
CA GLU A 100 5.68 1.88 1.37
C GLU A 100 4.33 2.35 0.86
N ASP A 101 4.03 3.58 1.24
CA ASP A 101 2.94 4.39 0.72
C ASP A 101 1.59 3.75 0.90
N LEU A 102 1.41 3.14 2.05
CA LEU A 102 0.09 2.76 2.51
C LEU A 102 -0.71 4.04 2.81
N GLY A 103 -1.81 4.23 2.09
CA GLY A 103 -2.78 5.29 2.33
C GLY A 103 -3.91 4.84 3.26
N ASN A 104 -4.91 5.70 3.47
CA ASN A 104 -6.10 5.38 4.28
C ASN A 104 -6.96 4.25 3.70
N LYS A 105 -6.83 4.02 2.39
CA LYS A 105 -7.52 2.97 1.63
C LYS A 105 -6.51 1.91 1.23
N TYR A 106 -6.57 0.77 1.90
CA TYR A 106 -5.76 -0.40 1.61
C TYR A 106 -6.61 -1.66 1.85
N PRO A 107 -6.28 -2.81 1.23
CA PRO A 107 -7.07 -4.02 1.36
C PRO A 107 -7.12 -4.51 2.81
N ASN A 108 -8.26 -5.05 3.22
CA ASN A 108 -8.40 -5.72 4.51
C ASN A 108 -7.72 -7.09 4.46
N THR A 109 -6.40 -7.10 4.56
CA THR A 109 -5.55 -8.30 4.54
C THR A 109 -4.52 -8.25 5.68
N VAL A 110 -3.93 -9.41 5.96
CA VAL A 110 -2.86 -9.54 6.94
C VAL A 110 -1.53 -9.64 6.21
N PHE A 111 -0.65 -8.69 6.49
CA PHE A 111 0.71 -8.57 5.98
C PHE A 111 1.69 -9.16 7.00
N SER A 112 1.65 -10.48 7.19
CA SER A 112 2.38 -11.18 8.26
C SER A 112 3.90 -10.99 8.21
N TYR A 113 4.47 -10.77 7.03
CA TYR A 113 5.90 -10.63 6.83
C TYR A 113 6.41 -9.19 6.96
N VAL A 114 5.51 -8.19 6.89
CA VAL A 114 5.91 -6.77 6.90
C VAL A 114 6.40 -6.38 8.29
N THR A 115 7.67 -5.98 8.36
CA THR A 115 8.31 -5.48 9.57
C THR A 115 8.57 -3.97 9.50
N TYR A 116 8.57 -3.38 8.30
CA TYR A 116 8.68 -1.94 8.10
C TYR A 116 7.51 -1.44 7.26
N LEU A 117 6.82 -0.43 7.79
CA LEU A 117 5.71 0.22 7.12
C LEU A 117 5.91 1.73 7.04
N LEU A 118 5.83 2.26 5.82
CA LEU A 118 5.72 3.70 5.56
C LEU A 118 4.28 4.04 5.15
N VAL A 119 3.64 4.87 5.96
CA VAL A 119 2.28 5.36 5.78
C VAL A 119 2.33 6.82 5.32
N ARG A 120 1.66 7.15 4.20
CA ARG A 120 1.57 8.51 3.65
C ARG A 120 0.20 8.73 3.00
N ASP A 121 -0.42 9.86 3.31
CA ASP A 121 -1.66 10.27 2.64
C ASP A 121 -1.81 11.80 2.63
N THR A 122 -2.64 12.29 1.71
CA THR A 122 -3.07 13.68 1.60
C THR A 122 -4.24 14.04 2.52
N VAL A 123 -4.88 13.04 3.13
CA VAL A 123 -5.93 13.19 4.15
C VAL A 123 -5.44 12.67 5.50
N SER A 124 -5.99 13.21 6.58
CA SER A 124 -5.59 12.85 7.94
C SER A 124 -5.94 11.40 8.26
N PHE A 125 -5.07 10.73 9.02
CA PHE A 125 -5.33 9.37 9.52
C PHE A 125 -6.18 9.44 10.79
N GLU A 126 -7.32 8.76 10.80
CA GLU A 126 -8.22 8.68 11.97
C GLU A 126 -7.82 7.54 12.92
N HIS A 127 -8.35 7.53 14.14
CA HIS A 127 -8.05 6.47 15.13
C HIS A 127 -8.26 5.04 14.58
N GLU A 128 -9.34 4.83 13.81
CA GLU A 128 -9.64 3.55 13.17
C GLU A 128 -8.53 3.09 12.20
N PHE A 129 -7.84 4.01 11.53
CA PHE A 129 -6.72 3.66 10.67
C PHE A 129 -5.63 2.94 11.47
N PHE A 130 -5.24 3.48 12.62
CA PHE A 130 -4.19 2.88 13.47
C PHE A 130 -4.62 1.51 14.00
N MET A 131 -5.90 1.32 14.35
CA MET A 131 -6.44 0.01 14.75
C MET A 131 -6.31 -1.01 13.61
N ARG A 132 -6.62 -0.60 12.37
CA ARG A 132 -6.47 -1.46 11.20
C ARG A 132 -4.99 -1.79 10.95
N ILE A 133 -4.05 -0.85 11.16
CA ILE A 133 -2.61 -1.16 11.07
C ILE A 133 -2.21 -2.22 12.09
N ALA A 134 -2.62 -2.07 13.35
CA ALA A 134 -2.25 -3.04 14.40
C ALA A 134 -2.73 -4.46 14.08
N ARG A 135 -3.91 -4.60 13.45
CA ARG A 135 -4.47 -5.89 13.04
C ARG A 135 -3.83 -6.45 11.77
N SER A 136 -3.57 -5.59 10.78
CA SER A 136 -3.04 -5.99 9.49
C SER A 136 -1.54 -6.29 9.51
N PHE A 137 -0.78 -5.73 10.46
CA PHE A 137 0.68 -5.83 10.48
C PHE A 137 1.18 -6.42 11.81
N PRO A 138 0.92 -7.71 12.07
CA PRO A 138 1.23 -8.31 13.37
C PRO A 138 2.73 -8.30 13.69
N SER A 139 3.61 -8.35 12.68
CA SER A 139 5.07 -8.41 12.85
C SER A 139 5.76 -7.03 12.77
N LEU A 140 5.00 -5.93 12.82
CA LEU A 140 5.52 -4.59 12.57
C LEU A 140 6.56 -4.16 13.61
N LYS A 141 7.76 -3.82 13.15
CA LYS A 141 8.87 -3.33 13.98
C LYS A 141 9.12 -1.85 13.81
N HIS A 142 8.91 -1.32 12.60
CA HIS A 142 9.16 0.07 12.25
C HIS A 142 7.93 0.67 11.58
N LEU A 143 7.32 1.66 12.24
CA LEU A 143 6.19 2.41 11.70
C LEU A 143 6.62 3.85 11.46
N ARG A 144 6.50 4.28 10.20
CA ARG A 144 6.77 5.65 9.79
C ARG A 144 5.52 6.29 9.22
N ILE A 145 5.09 7.40 9.80
CA ILE A 145 3.86 8.08 9.43
C ILE A 145 4.20 9.48 8.96
N PHE A 146 3.81 9.82 7.74
CA PHE A 146 3.81 11.20 7.27
C PHE A 146 2.38 11.63 7.01
N ASN A 147 1.92 12.59 7.80
CA ASN A 147 0.60 13.17 7.61
C ASN A 147 0.75 14.60 7.07
N MET A 148 0.25 14.82 5.85
CA MET A 148 0.32 16.14 5.20
C MET A 148 -0.73 17.12 5.71
N LYS A 149 -1.74 16.66 6.46
CA LYS A 149 -2.77 17.52 7.04
C LYS A 149 -2.89 17.24 8.53
N SER A 150 -2.89 18.30 9.33
CA SER A 150 -3.25 18.19 10.75
C SER A 150 -4.63 17.55 10.89
N GLN A 151 -4.81 16.72 11.93
CA GLN A 151 -6.13 16.26 12.32
C GLN A 151 -6.94 17.47 12.79
N THR A 152 -8.00 17.80 12.08
CA THR A 152 -8.99 18.73 12.63
C THR A 152 -9.71 17.96 13.72
N LEU A 153 -9.52 18.39 14.98
CA LEU A 153 -10.30 17.87 16.11
C LEU A 153 -11.78 18.01 15.74
N ASN A 154 -12.43 16.91 15.36
CA ASN A 154 -13.85 16.95 15.07
C ASN A 154 -14.54 17.35 16.37
N SER A 155 -15.15 18.54 16.39
CA SER A 155 -15.94 19.10 17.49
C SER A 155 -17.17 18.26 17.90
N ARG A 156 -17.34 17.09 17.28
CA ARG A 156 -18.25 16.02 17.70
C ARG A 156 -17.70 15.14 18.83
N MET A 157 -16.43 15.31 19.22
CA MET A 157 -15.92 14.78 20.49
C MET A 157 -16.36 15.69 21.63
N THR A 158 -17.68 15.80 21.85
CA THR A 158 -18.19 16.24 23.14
C THR A 158 -17.77 15.21 24.17
N PHE A 159 -17.05 15.66 25.20
CA PHE A 159 -16.62 14.88 26.35
C PHE A 159 -17.85 14.37 27.14
N SER A 160 -18.54 13.37 26.62
CA SER A 160 -19.52 12.60 27.37
C SER A 160 -18.80 11.41 28.01
N SER A 161 -18.82 11.37 29.33
CA SER A 161 -18.06 10.52 30.25
C SER A 161 -18.28 9.00 30.15
N ASP A 162 -18.96 8.50 29.12
CA ASP A 162 -19.47 7.11 29.06
C ASP A 162 -18.97 6.26 27.87
N ASN A 163 -17.91 6.68 27.16
CA ASN A 163 -17.37 5.91 26.03
C ASN A 163 -16.04 5.21 26.34
N SER A 164 -16.09 4.13 27.10
CA SER A 164 -14.94 3.26 27.38
C SER A 164 -14.39 2.53 26.14
N GLN A 165 -15.12 2.52 25.02
CA GLN A 165 -14.67 1.94 23.74
C GLN A 165 -13.85 2.88 22.85
N LEU A 166 -13.90 4.21 23.07
CA LEU A 166 -13.22 5.18 22.20
C LEU A 166 -11.73 5.43 22.56
N TYR A 167 -11.25 4.77 23.63
CA TYR A 167 -9.90 4.94 24.16
C TYR A 167 -9.14 3.62 24.29
N SER A 168 -9.50 2.60 23.50
CA SER A 168 -8.71 1.37 23.50
C SER A 168 -7.28 1.71 23.07
N ILE A 169 -6.34 1.48 23.99
CA ILE A 169 -4.92 1.59 23.71
C ILE A 169 -4.63 0.66 22.53
N ILE A 170 -4.06 1.22 21.46
CA ILE A 170 -3.66 0.42 20.29
C ILE A 170 -2.27 -0.13 20.58
N GLU A 171 -2.17 -1.44 20.71
CA GLU A 171 -0.91 -2.12 20.98
C GLU A 171 -0.27 -2.59 19.67
N TYR A 172 1.03 -2.34 19.54
CA TYR A 172 1.88 -2.90 18.50
C TYR A 172 2.96 -3.75 19.17
N PRO A 173 2.74 -5.06 19.35
CA PRO A 173 3.56 -5.89 20.25
C PRO A 173 5.05 -5.95 19.90
N HIS A 174 5.40 -5.73 18.63
CA HIS A 174 6.76 -5.83 18.11
C HIS A 174 7.36 -4.48 17.68
N LEU A 175 6.63 -3.37 17.90
CA LEU A 175 7.08 -2.05 17.45
C LEU A 175 8.28 -1.57 18.27
N THR A 176 9.38 -1.34 17.59
CA THR A 176 10.63 -0.84 18.19
C THR A 176 10.96 0.58 17.75
N THR A 177 10.38 1.05 16.64
CA THR A 177 10.59 2.39 16.12
C THR A 177 9.29 2.99 15.62
N LEU A 178 8.97 4.18 16.12
CA LEU A 178 7.88 5.01 15.66
C LEU A 178 8.44 6.38 15.23
N ASP A 179 8.31 6.73 13.95
CA ASP A 179 8.66 8.05 13.41
C ASP A 179 7.39 8.71 12.87
N VAL A 180 6.90 9.72 13.58
CA VAL A 180 5.72 10.49 13.21
C VAL A 180 6.14 11.87 12.75
N ARG A 181 5.85 12.18 11.49
CA ARG A 181 6.06 13.51 10.91
C ARG A 181 4.72 14.13 10.57
N LEU A 182 4.35 15.14 11.36
CA LEU A 182 3.14 15.93 11.16
C LEU A 182 3.53 17.24 10.48
N ALA A 183 2.73 17.65 9.48
CA ALA A 183 2.86 18.94 8.81
C ALA A 183 2.17 20.07 9.60
#